data_AF-A0A0M4E0P0-F1
#
_entry.id   AF-A0A0M4E0P0-F1
#
_cell.length_a   1.000
_cell.length_b   1.000
_cell.length_c   1.000
_cell.angle_alpha   90.00
_cell.angle_beta   90.00
_cell.angle_gamma   90.00
#
_symmetry.space_group_name_H-M   'P 1'
#
loop_
_entity.id
_entity.type
_entity.pdbx_description
1 polymer ?
#
loop_
_entity_poly.entity_id
_entity_poly.type
_entity_poly.pdbx_seq_one_letter_code
_entity_poly.pdbx_strand_id
1 'polypeptide(L)'
;MLQPKRMRYYLKDEIVLHNKKLDCWLVIHQNVYDLTPMIKDRLDHWNRNMDYLVAHAGKDLTHLFHANGEPRTEISPSTGRPRVLFPPILEVAISEFVKSPHTMWSQDPLYHIGRITKRARPIRIVNTLTGKLQPMTVCDEDSIYDIQQKYKARYNHHAGSYEWRKFSNGAKRCGALNLNGTLDENDLTDDAASDLELPPPSIWLYYTDDLTIA
;
A
#
# COMPACT_ATOMS: atom_id res chain seq x y z
N MET A 1 -6.23 -12.79 -15.64
CA MET A 1 -6.25 -11.53 -14.89
C MET A 1 -4.85 -11.34 -14.32
N LEU A 2 -4.15 -10.27 -14.71
CA LEU A 2 -2.83 -9.95 -14.14
C LEU A 2 -3.04 -9.63 -12.66
N GLN A 3 -2.39 -10.37 -11.77
CA GLN A 3 -2.34 -9.98 -10.36
C GLN A 3 -1.69 -8.59 -10.29
N PRO A 4 -2.28 -7.61 -9.59
CA PRO A 4 -1.62 -6.33 -9.39
C PRO A 4 -0.26 -6.60 -8.75
N LYS A 5 0.78 -5.97 -9.29
CA LYS A 5 2.15 -6.10 -8.78
C LYS A 5 2.12 -5.73 -7.29
N ARG A 6 2.47 -6.70 -6.42
CA ARG A 6 2.52 -6.48 -4.97
C ARG A 6 3.53 -5.37 -4.69
N MET A 7 3.04 -4.25 -4.16
CA MET A 7 3.89 -3.13 -3.74
C MET A 7 4.43 -3.42 -2.35
N ARG A 8 5.63 -2.92 -2.04
CA ARG A 8 6.21 -3.11 -0.70
C ARG A 8 5.51 -2.24 0.35
N TYR A 9 5.12 -1.04 -0.05
CA TYR A 9 4.50 -0.03 0.80
C TYR A 9 3.24 0.56 0.17
N TYR A 10 2.24 0.79 1.02
CA TYR A 10 0.92 1.31 0.65
C TYR A 10 0.58 2.57 1.44
N LEU A 11 -0.18 3.45 0.79
CA LEU A 11 -0.84 4.57 1.45
C LEU A 11 -2.09 4.09 2.17
N LYS A 12 -2.48 4.78 3.25
CA LYS A 12 -3.74 4.49 3.95
C LYS A 12 -4.94 4.62 3.02
N ASP A 13 -4.94 5.64 2.18
CA ASP A 13 -6.03 5.89 1.23
C ASP A 13 -6.14 4.79 0.16
N GLU A 14 -5.03 4.15 -0.21
CA GLU A 14 -5.05 2.99 -1.11
C GLU A 14 -5.75 1.81 -0.42
N ILE A 15 -5.45 1.55 0.85
CA ILE A 15 -5.99 0.42 1.61
C ILE A 15 -7.50 0.56 1.84
N VAL A 16 -7.99 1.76 2.11
CA VAL A 16 -9.42 2.02 2.39
C VAL A 16 -10.31 1.68 1.18
N LEU A 17 -9.76 1.64 -0.03
CA LEU A 17 -10.51 1.25 -1.24
C LEU A 17 -10.80 -0.25 -1.30
N HIS A 18 -10.01 -1.07 -0.59
CA HIS A 18 -10.13 -2.53 -0.52
C HIS A 18 -11.05 -2.93 0.66
N ASN A 19 -12.30 -2.45 0.59
CA ASN A 19 -13.29 -2.53 1.66
C ASN A 19 -14.55 -3.33 1.30
N LYS A 20 -14.48 -4.21 0.29
CA LYS A 20 -15.62 -4.96 -0.25
C LYS A 20 -15.54 -6.44 0.11
N LYS A 21 -16.68 -7.14 0.02
CA LYS A 21 -16.76 -8.58 0.28
C LYS A 21 -15.72 -9.41 -0.51
N LEU A 22 -15.48 -9.08 -1.77
CA LEU A 22 -14.54 -9.81 -2.63
C LEU A 22 -13.23 -9.03 -2.89
N ASP A 23 -12.96 -8.03 -2.05
CA ASP A 23 -11.78 -7.19 -2.11
C ASP A 23 -11.55 -6.60 -0.71
N CYS A 24 -10.89 -7.37 0.15
CA CYS A 24 -10.84 -7.11 1.59
C CYS A 24 -9.40 -7.08 2.07
N TRP A 25 -8.91 -5.87 2.36
CA TRP A 25 -7.61 -5.67 2.98
C TRP A 25 -7.76 -5.23 4.43
N LEU A 26 -6.82 -5.64 5.27
CA LEU A 26 -6.78 -5.27 6.69
C LEU A 26 -5.38 -4.85 7.09
N VAL A 27 -5.30 -4.07 8.16
CA VAL A 27 -4.03 -3.60 8.71
C VAL A 27 -3.88 -4.04 10.15
N ILE A 28 -2.71 -4.58 10.49
CA ILE A 28 -2.32 -4.88 11.87
C ILE A 28 -0.84 -4.50 12.04
N HIS A 29 -0.54 -3.61 12.99
CA HIS A 29 0.82 -3.12 13.28
C HIS A 29 1.57 -2.65 12.03
N GLN A 30 0.89 -1.86 11.20
CA GLN A 30 1.35 -1.36 9.89
C GLN A 30 1.53 -2.44 8.81
N ASN A 31 1.32 -3.73 9.08
CA ASN A 31 1.32 -4.77 8.06
C ASN A 31 -0.02 -4.79 7.34
N VAL A 32 0.02 -4.95 6.02
CA VAL A 32 -1.17 -4.99 5.15
C VAL A 32 -1.40 -6.43 4.72
N TYR A 33 -2.63 -6.90 4.94
CA TYR A 33 -3.06 -8.26 4.64
C TYR A 33 -4.18 -8.24 3.60
N ASP A 34 -4.02 -9.00 2.51
CA ASP A 34 -5.07 -9.25 1.53
C ASP A 34 -5.77 -10.57 1.87
N LEU A 35 -6.98 -10.47 2.44
CA LEU A 35 -7.80 -11.63 2.81
C LEU A 35 -8.79 -12.04 1.72
N THR A 36 -8.72 -11.41 0.54
CA THR A 36 -9.57 -11.74 -0.60
C THR A 36 -9.50 -13.23 -0.99
N PRO A 37 -8.32 -13.89 -1.01
CA PRO A 37 -8.26 -15.33 -1.30
C PRO A 37 -9.00 -16.17 -0.26
N MET A 38 -8.84 -15.86 1.04
CA MET A 38 -9.51 -16.57 2.13
C MET A 38 -11.03 -16.40 2.04
N ILE A 39 -11.50 -15.18 1.77
CA ILE A 39 -12.93 -14.92 1.67
C ILE A 39 -13.55 -15.68 0.48
N LYS A 40 -12.87 -15.69 -0.67
CA LYS A 40 -13.34 -16.44 -1.84
C LYS A 40 -13.45 -17.94 -1.56
N ASP A 41 -12.47 -18.49 -0.85
CA ASP A 41 -12.43 -19.89 -0.46
C ASP A 41 -13.57 -20.28 0.51
N ARG A 42 -14.12 -19.31 1.25
CA ARG A 42 -15.18 -19.52 2.24
C ARG A 42 -16.58 -19.11 1.76
N LEU A 43 -16.77 -18.80 0.48
CA LEU A 43 -18.06 -18.33 -0.03
C LEU A 43 -19.20 -19.34 0.19
N ASP A 44 -18.94 -20.64 0.02
CA ASP A 44 -19.92 -21.71 0.21
C ASP A 44 -20.15 -22.06 1.70
N HIS A 45 -19.32 -21.55 2.60
CA HIS A 45 -19.34 -21.84 4.03
C HIS A 45 -19.36 -20.54 4.85
N TRP A 46 -20.21 -19.60 4.43
CA TRP A 46 -20.31 -18.28 5.03
C TRP A 46 -20.89 -18.33 6.45
N ASN A 47 -20.25 -17.63 7.39
CA ASN A 47 -20.68 -17.56 8.78
C ASN A 47 -20.65 -16.11 9.31
N ARG A 48 -21.16 -15.89 10.53
CA ARG A 48 -21.21 -14.55 11.14
C ARG A 48 -19.84 -13.90 11.33
N ASN A 49 -18.78 -14.69 11.51
CA ASN A 49 -17.43 -14.15 11.60
C ASN A 49 -16.98 -13.58 10.25
N MET A 50 -17.45 -14.12 9.12
CA MET A 50 -17.19 -13.54 7.80
C MET A 50 -17.90 -12.22 7.58
N ASP A 51 -19.15 -12.09 8.02
CA ASP A 51 -19.84 -10.79 8.03
C ASP A 51 -19.05 -9.77 8.86
N TYR A 52 -18.57 -10.19 10.03
CA TYR A 52 -17.81 -9.32 10.91
C TYR A 52 -16.44 -8.96 10.32
N LEU A 53 -15.75 -9.90 9.66
CA LEU A 53 -14.49 -9.64 8.95
C LEU A 53 -14.69 -8.59 7.86
N VAL A 54 -15.69 -8.78 6.99
CA VAL A 54 -15.97 -7.86 5.88
C VAL A 54 -16.38 -6.48 6.38
N ALA A 55 -17.11 -6.38 7.49
CA ALA A 55 -17.45 -5.10 8.11
C ALA A 55 -16.23 -4.28 8.55
N HIS A 56 -15.07 -4.93 8.70
CA HIS A 56 -13.79 -4.31 9.04
C HIS A 56 -12.84 -4.15 7.85
N ALA A 57 -13.25 -4.55 6.64
CA ALA A 57 -12.45 -4.38 5.44
C ALA A 57 -12.03 -2.91 5.23
N GLY A 58 -10.78 -2.70 4.84
CA GLY A 58 -10.15 -1.38 4.67
C GLY A 58 -9.75 -0.67 5.96
N LYS A 59 -9.78 -1.33 7.14
CA LYS A 59 -9.50 -0.70 8.44
C LYS A 59 -8.22 -1.20 9.11
N ASP A 60 -7.78 -0.43 10.10
CA ASP A 60 -6.69 -0.75 11.01
C ASP A 60 -7.20 -1.41 12.30
N LEU A 61 -6.82 -2.67 12.48
CA LEU A 61 -7.21 -3.52 13.60
C LEU A 61 -6.13 -3.59 14.68
N THR A 62 -5.05 -2.82 14.60
CA THR A 62 -3.92 -2.83 15.54
C THR A 62 -4.36 -2.82 17.02
N HIS A 63 -5.39 -2.05 17.35
CA HIS A 63 -5.92 -1.94 18.71
C HIS A 63 -6.51 -3.26 19.28
N LEU A 64 -6.86 -4.22 18.42
CA LEU A 64 -7.37 -5.55 18.78
C LEU A 64 -6.26 -6.58 19.03
N PHE A 65 -4.99 -6.19 18.82
CA PHE A 65 -3.83 -7.08 18.96
C PHE A 65 -2.86 -6.52 20.01
N HIS A 66 -2.09 -7.42 20.60
CA HIS A 66 -0.93 -7.10 21.41
C HIS A 66 0.27 -6.80 20.50
N ALA A 67 1.31 -6.15 21.03
CA ALA A 67 2.51 -5.81 20.25
C ALA A 67 3.27 -7.03 19.71
N ASN A 68 3.11 -8.20 20.34
CA ASN A 68 3.66 -9.48 19.88
C ASN A 68 2.83 -10.13 18.75
N GLY A 69 1.75 -9.50 18.30
CA GLY A 69 0.87 -10.01 17.24
C GLY A 69 -0.23 -10.96 17.73
N GLU A 70 -0.31 -11.27 19.02
CA GLU A 70 -1.39 -12.09 19.56
C GLU A 70 -2.70 -11.30 19.65
N PRO A 71 -3.86 -11.94 19.36
CA PRO A 71 -5.15 -11.29 19.51
C PRO A 71 -5.43 -11.00 20.98
N ARG A 72 -5.93 -9.80 21.28
CA ARG A 72 -6.38 -9.46 22.63
C ARG A 72 -7.57 -10.31 23.02
N THR A 73 -7.65 -10.67 24.29
CA THR A 73 -8.72 -11.48 24.86
C THR A 73 -9.45 -10.77 25.99
N GLU A 74 -10.70 -11.17 26.22
CA GLU A 74 -11.50 -10.78 27.37
C GLU A 74 -12.16 -12.02 28.00
N ILE A 75 -12.49 -11.94 29.29
CA ILE A 75 -13.28 -12.97 29.96
C ILE A 75 -14.75 -12.73 29.64
N SER A 76 -15.39 -13.70 29.00
CA SER A 76 -16.81 -13.67 28.68
C SER A 76 -17.64 -13.62 29.97
N PRO A 77 -18.49 -12.59 30.19
CA PRO A 77 -19.30 -12.48 31.40
C PRO A 77 -20.31 -13.64 31.55
N SER A 78 -20.78 -14.19 30.43
CA SER A 78 -21.77 -15.27 30.42
C SER A 78 -21.18 -16.66 30.63
N THR A 79 -19.94 -16.90 30.20
CA THR A 79 -19.31 -18.23 30.25
C THR A 79 -18.15 -18.34 31.22
N GLY A 80 -17.62 -17.20 31.70
CA GLY A 80 -16.41 -17.14 32.53
C GLY A 80 -15.12 -17.55 31.81
N ARG A 81 -15.16 -17.78 30.49
CA ARG A 81 -14.02 -18.26 29.69
C ARG A 81 -13.38 -17.13 28.89
N PRO A 82 -12.06 -17.20 28.62
CA PRO A 82 -11.39 -16.25 27.75
C PRO A 82 -11.88 -16.40 26.30
N ARG A 83 -12.15 -15.27 25.64
CA ARG A 83 -12.46 -15.19 24.20
C ARG A 83 -11.69 -14.05 23.56
N VAL A 84 -11.37 -14.19 22.27
CA VAL A 84 -10.72 -13.11 21.50
C VAL A 84 -11.69 -11.95 21.26
N LEU A 85 -11.17 -10.72 21.27
CA LEU A 85 -11.94 -9.51 20.93
C LEU A 85 -12.34 -9.48 19.44
N PHE A 86 -11.55 -10.14 18.59
CA PHE A 86 -11.80 -10.26 17.16
C PHE A 86 -11.95 -11.74 16.75
N PRO A 87 -13.13 -12.37 16.94
CA PRO A 87 -13.37 -13.76 16.56
C PRO A 87 -12.94 -14.18 15.14
N PRO A 88 -13.03 -13.31 14.10
CA PRO A 88 -12.61 -13.68 12.75
C PRO A 88 -11.12 -14.02 12.63
N ILE A 89 -10.28 -13.70 13.62
CA ILE A 89 -8.88 -14.12 13.64
C ILE A 89 -8.69 -15.64 13.66
N LEU A 90 -9.68 -16.37 14.18
CA LEU A 90 -9.67 -17.82 14.29
C LEU A 90 -10.19 -18.51 13.03
N GLU A 91 -10.62 -17.73 12.03
CA GLU A 91 -11.08 -18.29 10.76
C GLU A 91 -9.90 -18.79 9.94
N VAL A 92 -10.13 -19.92 9.26
CA VAL A 92 -9.12 -20.60 8.45
C VAL A 92 -9.67 -20.82 7.05
N ALA A 93 -8.78 -20.78 6.06
CA ALA A 93 -9.12 -21.28 4.74
C ALA A 93 -9.45 -22.78 4.79
N ILE A 94 -10.42 -23.17 3.99
CA ILE A 94 -10.88 -24.54 3.78
C ILE A 94 -9.88 -25.25 2.88
N SER A 95 -9.52 -24.62 1.75
CA SER A 95 -8.55 -25.17 0.80
C SER A 95 -7.12 -25.12 1.33
N GLU A 96 -6.37 -26.21 1.11
CA GLU A 96 -4.95 -26.33 1.43
C GLU A 96 -4.07 -25.39 0.59
N PHE A 97 -4.54 -24.94 -0.57
CA PHE A 97 -3.83 -24.00 -1.43
C PHE A 97 -3.84 -22.56 -0.91
N VAL A 98 -4.62 -22.30 0.14
CA VAL A 98 -4.89 -20.94 0.65
C VAL A 98 -4.52 -20.82 2.13
N LYS A 99 -3.72 -21.74 2.70
CA LYS A 99 -3.21 -21.59 4.07
C LYS A 99 -1.87 -22.24 4.29
N SER A 100 -1.12 -21.66 5.23
CA SER A 100 -0.07 -22.35 5.98
C SER A 100 -0.71 -23.18 7.11
N PRO A 101 -0.32 -24.46 7.32
CA PRO A 101 -0.89 -25.28 8.39
C PRO A 101 -0.63 -24.69 9.78
N HIS A 102 -1.65 -24.71 10.65
CA HIS A 102 -1.57 -24.33 12.07
C HIS A 102 -1.26 -22.85 12.39
N THR A 103 -1.40 -21.93 11.43
CA THR A 103 -1.20 -20.49 11.65
C THR A 103 -2.49 -19.70 11.49
N MET A 104 -2.65 -18.63 12.28
CA MET A 104 -3.71 -17.65 12.04
C MET A 104 -3.40 -16.86 10.76
N TRP A 105 -4.43 -16.38 10.06
CA TRP A 105 -4.21 -15.63 8.80
C TRP A 105 -3.35 -14.35 8.99
N SER A 106 -3.33 -13.75 10.19
CA SER A 106 -2.49 -12.58 10.48
C SER A 106 -1.00 -12.91 10.57
N GLN A 107 -0.67 -14.20 10.74
CA GLN A 107 0.69 -14.72 10.86
C GLN A 107 1.12 -15.45 9.59
N ASP A 108 0.20 -15.71 8.66
CA ASP A 108 0.47 -16.41 7.42
C ASP A 108 1.06 -15.45 6.37
N PRO A 109 2.29 -15.69 5.89
CA PRO A 109 2.92 -14.87 4.85
C PRO A 109 2.14 -14.83 3.54
N LEU A 110 1.25 -15.80 3.29
CA LEU A 110 0.44 -15.85 2.07
C LEU A 110 -0.42 -14.59 1.91
N TYR A 111 -1.01 -14.14 3.01
CA TYR A 111 -1.92 -12.99 3.05
C TYR A 111 -1.17 -11.67 3.22
N HIS A 112 0.08 -11.69 3.67
CA HIS A 112 0.89 -10.48 3.78
C HIS A 112 1.26 -9.94 2.40
N ILE A 113 0.89 -8.69 2.12
CA ILE A 113 1.15 -8.04 0.83
C ILE A 113 2.09 -6.83 0.92
N GLY A 114 2.43 -6.37 2.14
CA GLY A 114 3.36 -5.26 2.37
C GLY A 114 3.05 -4.50 3.65
N ARG A 115 3.44 -3.23 3.71
CA ARG A 115 3.29 -2.37 4.91
C ARG A 115 2.69 -1.00 4.58
N ILE A 116 2.11 -0.34 5.56
CA ILE A 116 1.76 1.08 5.45
C ILE A 116 3.04 1.90 5.49
N THR A 117 3.10 2.95 4.68
CA THR A 117 4.18 3.94 4.74
C THR A 117 4.26 4.62 6.11
N LYS A 118 5.48 4.95 6.54
CA LYS A 118 5.70 5.82 7.71
C LYS A 118 5.12 7.21 7.50
N ARG A 119 5.23 7.74 6.27
CA ARG A 119 4.84 9.11 5.94
C ARG A 119 4.36 9.18 4.49
N ALA A 120 3.17 9.71 4.28
CA ALA A 120 2.66 10.02 2.95
C ALA A 120 3.26 11.35 2.49
N ARG A 121 3.83 11.37 1.28
CA ARG A 121 4.53 12.55 0.74
C ARG A 121 3.86 13.04 -0.54
N PRO A 122 3.42 14.31 -0.61
CA PRO A 122 2.91 14.87 -1.85
C PRO A 122 4.09 15.14 -2.79
N ILE A 123 3.90 14.82 -4.07
CA ILE A 123 4.81 15.14 -5.16
C ILE A 123 4.02 15.71 -6.33
N ARG A 124 4.74 16.38 -7.23
CA ARG A 124 4.21 16.93 -8.46
C ARG A 124 4.89 16.25 -9.64
N ILE A 125 4.13 15.61 -10.52
CA ILE A 125 4.66 15.04 -11.75
C ILE A 125 4.28 15.97 -12.89
N VAL A 126 5.28 16.55 -13.57
CA VAL A 126 5.09 17.50 -14.66
C VAL A 126 5.49 16.85 -15.97
N ASN A 127 4.52 16.64 -16.86
CA ASN A 127 4.80 16.17 -18.20
C ASN A 127 5.17 17.35 -19.10
N THR A 128 6.42 17.41 -19.57
CA THR A 128 6.91 18.58 -20.34
C THR A 128 6.38 18.62 -21.77
N LEU A 129 6.04 17.46 -22.34
CA LEU A 129 5.47 17.37 -23.69
C LEU A 129 4.04 17.95 -23.75
N THR A 130 3.23 17.68 -22.74
CA THR A 130 1.82 18.10 -22.68
C THR A 130 1.57 19.32 -21.81
N GLY A 131 2.56 19.73 -21.00
CA GLY A 131 2.42 20.76 -19.98
C GLY A 131 1.54 20.36 -18.78
N LYS A 132 1.09 19.09 -18.71
CA LYS A 132 0.18 18.64 -17.65
C LYS A 132 0.93 18.45 -16.32
N LEU A 133 0.41 19.11 -15.28
CA LEU A 133 0.80 18.88 -13.88
C LEU A 133 -0.14 17.86 -13.25
N GLN A 134 0.42 16.77 -12.71
CA GLN A 134 -0.30 15.75 -11.98
C GLN A 134 0.19 15.71 -10.53
N PRO A 135 -0.59 16.21 -9.55
CA PRO A 135 -0.30 15.97 -8.14
C PRO A 135 -0.50 14.48 -7.83
N MET A 136 0.37 13.95 -6.99
CA MET A 136 0.33 12.55 -6.55
C MET A 136 0.87 12.45 -5.13
N THR A 137 0.30 11.59 -4.31
CA THR A 137 0.86 11.23 -3.00
C THR A 137 1.58 9.89 -3.13
N VAL A 138 2.75 9.77 -2.52
CA VAL A 138 3.61 8.56 -2.55
C VAL A 138 4.03 8.17 -1.13
N CYS A 139 4.55 6.95 -0.98
CA CYS A 139 5.12 6.48 0.28
C CYS A 139 6.54 7.06 0.44
N ASP A 140 6.95 7.34 1.68
CA ASP A 140 8.31 7.77 2.03
C ASP A 140 9.37 6.76 1.56
N GLU A 141 9.02 5.47 1.59
CA GLU A 141 9.89 4.35 1.23
C GLU A 141 9.84 3.98 -0.26
N ASP A 142 9.00 4.64 -1.07
CA ASP A 142 8.93 4.35 -2.50
C ASP A 142 10.24 4.77 -3.17
N SER A 143 10.81 3.87 -3.97
CA SER A 143 11.84 4.25 -4.94
C SER A 143 11.23 5.05 -6.09
N ILE A 144 12.04 5.83 -6.83
CA ILE A 144 11.55 6.50 -8.05
C ILE A 144 10.94 5.50 -9.04
N TYR A 145 11.48 4.28 -9.12
CA TYR A 145 10.90 3.20 -9.91
C TYR A 145 9.50 2.81 -9.42
N ASP A 146 9.28 2.67 -8.12
CA ASP A 146 7.96 2.37 -7.55
C ASP A 146 6.96 3.50 -7.85
N ILE A 147 7.40 4.76 -7.73
CA ILE A 147 6.62 5.94 -8.09
C ILE A 147 6.24 5.91 -9.57
N GLN A 148 7.19 5.57 -10.46
CA GLN A 148 6.93 5.42 -11.89
C GLN A 148 5.89 4.32 -12.16
N GLN A 149 5.97 3.17 -11.50
CA GLN A 149 4.98 2.10 -11.65
C GLN A 149 3.58 2.55 -11.19
N LYS A 150 3.49 3.23 -10.03
CA LYS A 150 2.22 3.78 -9.53
C LYS A 150 1.64 4.82 -10.49
N TYR A 151 2.46 5.70 -11.04
CA TYR A 151 2.04 6.69 -12.03
C TYR A 151 1.58 6.04 -13.35
N LYS A 152 2.32 5.02 -13.82
CA LYS A 152 1.97 4.23 -15.01
C LYS A 152 0.60 3.57 -14.88
N ALA A 153 0.31 3.00 -13.72
CA ALA A 153 -0.94 2.31 -13.45
C ALA A 153 -2.14 3.27 -13.31
N ARG A 154 -1.93 4.50 -12.83
CA ARG A 154 -3.01 5.44 -12.48
C ARG A 154 -3.31 6.51 -13.52
N TYR A 155 -2.29 6.96 -14.26
CA TYR A 155 -2.41 8.19 -15.05
C TYR A 155 -1.91 8.05 -16.49
N ASN A 156 -0.81 7.33 -16.73
CA ASN A 156 -0.23 7.22 -18.08
C ASN A 156 0.47 5.88 -18.31
N HIS A 157 -0.18 4.96 -19.02
CA HIS A 157 0.38 3.64 -19.34
C HIS A 157 1.70 3.69 -20.16
N HIS A 158 2.03 4.81 -20.79
CA HIS A 158 3.27 5.03 -21.52
C HIS A 158 4.38 5.68 -20.68
N ALA A 159 4.22 5.82 -19.36
CA ALA A 159 5.19 6.46 -18.48
C ALA A 159 6.60 5.81 -18.44
N GLY A 160 6.75 4.61 -19.01
CA GLY A 160 8.05 3.95 -19.19
C GLY A 160 8.90 4.56 -20.31
N SER A 161 8.26 5.21 -21.29
CA SER A 161 8.92 5.88 -22.43
C SER A 161 9.31 7.33 -22.12
N TYR A 162 9.33 7.71 -20.83
CA TYR A 162 9.73 9.03 -20.39
C TYR A 162 11.00 8.90 -19.57
N GLU A 163 11.91 9.85 -19.73
CA GLU A 163 13.01 10.08 -18.81
C GLU A 163 12.54 10.92 -17.63
N TRP A 164 12.78 10.43 -16.42
CA TRP A 164 12.36 11.05 -15.17
C TRP A 164 13.52 11.89 -14.60
N ARG A 165 13.32 13.21 -14.49
CA ARG A 165 14.34 14.17 -14.06
C ARG A 165 13.89 15.02 -12.87
N LYS A 166 14.86 15.53 -12.11
CA LYS A 166 14.63 16.52 -11.04
C LYS A 166 15.12 17.91 -11.43
N PHE A 167 14.42 18.92 -10.94
CA PHE A 167 14.94 20.29 -10.80
C PHE A 167 14.87 20.64 -9.32
N SER A 168 16.01 20.87 -8.68
CA SER A 168 16.02 21.42 -7.33
C SER A 168 15.83 22.93 -7.39
N ASN A 169 15.12 23.48 -6.40
CA ASN A 169 15.06 24.92 -6.17
C ASN A 169 16.45 25.42 -5.74
N GLY A 170 17.36 25.63 -6.70
CA GLY A 170 18.65 26.27 -6.45
C GLY A 170 19.90 25.61 -7.05
N ALA A 171 19.84 24.45 -7.73
CA ALA A 171 21.03 23.86 -8.36
C ALA A 171 21.10 24.06 -9.88
N LYS A 172 22.32 24.40 -10.33
CA LYS A 172 22.76 24.62 -11.72
C LYS A 172 22.69 23.41 -12.67
N ARG A 173 22.08 22.27 -12.30
CA ARG A 173 21.98 21.10 -13.19
C ARG A 173 20.63 20.38 -13.05
N CYS A 174 19.94 20.26 -14.19
CA CYS A 174 18.92 19.24 -14.42
C CYS A 174 19.61 17.88 -14.29
N GLY A 175 19.16 17.03 -13.37
CA GLY A 175 19.79 15.75 -13.05
C GLY A 175 18.87 14.57 -13.32
N ALA A 176 19.43 13.49 -13.85
CA ALA A 176 18.76 12.20 -13.92
C ALA A 176 18.47 11.69 -12.49
N LEU A 177 17.30 11.09 -12.30
CA LEU A 177 16.94 10.46 -11.03
C LEU A 177 17.56 9.07 -10.92
N ASN A 178 18.07 8.73 -9.74
CA ASN A 178 18.39 7.34 -9.40
C ASN A 178 17.07 6.59 -9.19
N LEU A 179 16.72 5.72 -10.15
CA LEU A 179 15.47 4.94 -10.14
C LEU A 179 15.33 4.03 -8.91
N ASN A 180 16.45 3.52 -8.40
CA ASN A 180 16.45 2.64 -7.22
C ASN A 180 16.44 3.42 -5.91
N GLY A 181 16.67 4.74 -5.97
CA GLY A 181 16.71 5.59 -4.79
C GLY A 181 15.34 6.12 -4.37
N THR A 182 15.19 6.44 -3.10
CA THR A 182 14.02 7.13 -2.56
C THR A 182 13.99 8.61 -2.97
N LEU A 183 12.93 9.33 -2.59
CA LEU A 183 12.87 10.78 -2.76
C LEU A 183 14.04 11.49 -2.06
N ASP A 184 14.35 11.12 -0.82
CA ASP A 184 15.42 11.76 -0.04
C ASP A 184 16.80 11.45 -0.62
N GLU A 185 17.04 10.22 -1.07
CA GLU A 185 18.29 9.83 -1.77
C GLU A 185 18.45 10.53 -3.13
N ASN A 186 17.36 11.08 -3.67
CA ASN A 186 17.35 11.92 -4.85
C ASN A 186 17.27 13.42 -4.51
N ASP A 187 17.54 13.83 -3.27
CA ASP A 187 17.48 15.23 -2.82
C ASP A 187 16.12 15.90 -3.10
N LEU A 188 15.04 15.12 -3.18
CA LEU A 188 13.67 15.61 -3.31
C LEU A 188 13.05 15.66 -1.91
N THR A 189 13.60 16.50 -1.04
CA THR A 189 13.15 16.66 0.33
C THR A 189 11.97 17.62 0.44
N ASP A 190 11.12 17.40 1.43
CA ASP A 190 10.12 18.38 1.83
C ASP A 190 10.88 19.40 2.70
N ASP A 191 11.04 20.64 2.24
CA ASP A 191 11.76 21.70 2.97
C ASP A 191 10.95 22.18 4.19
N ALA A 192 10.66 21.28 5.14
CA ALA A 192 9.85 21.53 6.33
C ALA A 192 10.54 22.41 7.38
N ALA A 193 11.80 22.79 7.15
CA ALA A 193 12.59 23.66 8.02
C ALA A 193 12.56 25.14 7.60
N SER A 194 11.82 25.49 6.55
CA SER A 194 11.64 26.88 6.11
C SER A 194 10.28 27.39 6.55
N ASP A 195 10.22 28.59 7.13
CA ASP A 195 8.96 29.30 7.40
C ASP A 195 8.19 29.68 6.10
N LEU A 196 8.77 29.40 4.93
CA LEU A 196 8.12 29.53 3.63
C LEU A 196 7.35 28.25 3.28
N GLU A 197 6.05 28.39 2.96
CA GLU A 197 5.27 27.35 2.29
C GLU A 197 5.78 27.15 0.85
N LEU A 198 6.77 26.28 0.68
CA LEU A 198 7.23 25.85 -0.64
C LEU A 198 6.28 24.78 -1.22
N PRO A 199 6.08 24.77 -2.55
CA PRO A 199 5.28 23.72 -3.18
C PRO A 199 5.98 22.37 -3.02
N PRO A 200 5.22 21.25 -3.08
CA PRO A 200 5.80 19.92 -3.03
C PRO A 200 6.85 19.67 -4.12
N PRO A 201 7.83 18.77 -3.87
CA PRO A 201 8.88 18.49 -4.83
C PRO A 201 8.33 18.02 -6.17
N SER A 202 9.00 18.43 -7.25
CA SER A 202 8.54 18.19 -8.62
C SER A 202 9.46 17.24 -9.38
N ILE A 203 8.85 16.23 -10.00
CA ILE A 203 9.49 15.29 -10.94
C ILE A 203 9.01 15.62 -12.35
N TRP A 204 9.95 15.70 -13.29
CA TRP A 204 9.70 16.17 -14.64
C TRP A 204 9.86 15.01 -15.61
N LEU A 205 8.85 14.78 -16.43
CA LEU A 205 8.84 13.73 -17.44
C LEU A 205 9.20 14.34 -18.79
N TYR A 206 10.28 13.83 -19.38
CA TYR A 206 10.71 14.16 -20.72
C TYR A 206 10.44 12.97 -21.63
N TYR A 207 9.64 13.16 -22.67
CA TYR A 207 9.39 12.10 -23.63
C TYR A 207 10.69 11.76 -24.35
N THR A 208 11.05 10.47 -24.40
CA THR A 208 12.15 9.97 -25.24
C THR A 208 11.54 9.23 -26.43
N ASP A 209 12.00 9.54 -27.64
CA ASP A 209 11.49 8.94 -28.89
C ASP A 209 12.01 7.51 -29.12
N ASP A 210 12.48 6.86 -28.05
CA ASP A 210 13.01 5.52 -28.11
C ASP A 210 11.85 4.53 -28.34
N LEU A 211 11.63 4.23 -29.62
CA LEU A 211 10.88 3.09 -30.15
C LEU A 211 11.42 1.77 -29.55
N THR A 212 11.13 1.49 -28.29
CA THR A 212 11.42 0.21 -27.64
C THR A 212 10.15 -0.39 -27.05
N ILE A 213 9.34 -0.90 -27.99
CA ILE A 213 8.41 -2.03 -27.90
C ILE A 213 7.14 -1.84 -27.03
N ALA A 214 6.01 -2.06 -27.72
CA ALA A 214 4.63 -2.12 -27.24
C ALA A 214 4.39 -3.16 -26.13
#